data_AF-A0A3D1M2T5-F1
#
_entry.id   AF-A0A3D1M2T5-F1
#
_cell.length_a   1.000
_cell.length_b   1.000
_cell.length_c   1.000
_cell.angle_alpha   90.00
_cell.angle_beta   90.00
_cell.angle_gamma   90.00
#
_symmetry.space_group_name_H-M   'P 1'
#
loop_
_entity.id
_entity.type
_entity.pdbx_description
1 polymer ?
#
loop_
_entity_poly.entity_id
_entity_poly.type
_entity_poly.pdbx_seq_one_letter_code
_entity_poly.pdbx_strand_id
1 'polypeptide(L)'
;METAVGGKEAEWHTDGHRVSLRLVKNEVIVSLVHCPEKGKCEVRETNCVVKYFIDTFGLECNVGSVYINSAEMEIAWALMGDSFDLGACQLWWIPLEDEAFASWLDAKSS
;
A
#
# COMPACT_ATOMS: atom_id res chain seq x y z
N MET A 1 -7.14 7.42 15.44
CA MET A 1 -5.96 6.78 14.82
C MET A 1 -5.12 7.91 14.25
N GLU A 2 -4.14 8.40 15.03
CA GLU A 2 -3.27 9.51 14.62
C GLU A 2 -2.13 8.96 13.77
N THR A 3 -2.29 8.99 12.46
CA THR A 3 -1.31 8.55 11.47
C THR A 3 -0.39 9.69 11.03
N ALA A 4 0.04 10.54 11.96
CA ALA A 4 0.76 11.76 11.63
C ALA A 4 2.25 11.66 11.99
N VAL A 5 3.07 11.23 11.02
CA VAL A 5 4.47 11.64 10.97
C VAL A 5 4.48 13.08 10.42
N GLY A 6 4.51 14.08 11.30
CA GLY A 6 4.74 15.49 10.92
C GLY A 6 3.53 16.32 10.51
N GLY A 7 2.30 15.94 10.90
CA GLY A 7 1.11 16.79 10.74
C GLY A 7 0.61 17.01 9.31
N LYS A 8 1.17 16.31 8.31
CA LYS A 8 0.58 16.15 6.98
C LYS A 8 -0.21 14.84 6.95
N GLU A 9 -1.47 14.93 6.53
CA GLU A 9 -2.30 13.76 6.24
C GLU A 9 -1.66 12.96 5.10
N ALA A 10 -1.66 11.63 5.18
CA ALA A 10 -1.13 10.78 4.13
C ALA A 10 -1.92 10.99 2.82
N GLU A 11 -1.22 11.19 1.70
CA GLU A 11 -1.85 11.21 0.37
C GLU A 11 -2.06 9.76 -0.09
N TRP A 12 -3.30 9.29 0.01
CA TRP A 12 -3.67 7.95 -0.42
C TRP A 12 -3.95 7.87 -1.92
N HIS A 13 -3.50 6.79 -2.55
CA HIS A 13 -3.69 6.49 -3.96
C HIS A 13 -4.47 5.19 -4.11
N THR A 14 -5.55 5.22 -4.89
CA THR A 14 -6.41 4.07 -5.24
C THR A 14 -6.36 3.86 -6.75
N ASP A 15 -5.18 3.57 -7.27
CA ASP A 15 -4.86 3.60 -8.71
C ASP A 15 -4.85 2.22 -9.37
N GLY A 16 -5.31 1.18 -8.67
CA GLY A 16 -5.43 -0.18 -9.23
C GLY A 16 -4.28 -1.13 -8.89
N HIS A 17 -3.36 -0.77 -7.98
CA HIS A 17 -2.35 -1.72 -7.52
C HIS A 17 -3.00 -2.93 -6.84
N ARG A 18 -2.50 -4.13 -7.16
CA ARG A 18 -2.97 -5.39 -6.55
C ARG A 18 -1.83 -6.19 -5.96
N VAL A 19 -2.09 -6.78 -4.80
CA VAL A 19 -1.19 -7.72 -4.12
C VAL A 19 -1.80 -9.12 -4.10
N SER A 20 -0.94 -10.12 -4.03
CA SER A 20 -1.32 -11.50 -3.69
C SER A 20 -0.79 -11.84 -2.30
N LEU A 21 -1.57 -12.63 -1.57
CA LEU A 21 -1.17 -13.20 -0.29
C LEU A 21 -1.11 -14.71 -0.44
N ARG A 22 0.03 -15.30 -0.04
CA ARG A 22 0.25 -16.75 -0.10
C ARG A 22 0.70 -17.26 1.25
N LEU A 23 -0.06 -18.19 1.83
CA LEU A 23 0.38 -18.96 2.98
C LEU A 23 1.40 -20.02 2.53
N VAL A 24 2.62 -19.95 3.06
CA VAL A 24 3.69 -20.92 2.87
C VAL A 24 4.02 -21.54 4.23
N LYS A 25 3.54 -22.76 4.46
CA LYS A 25 3.60 -23.45 5.77
C LYS A 25 2.88 -22.63 6.86
N ASN A 26 3.64 -21.89 7.66
CA ASN A 26 3.19 -21.08 8.78
C ASN A 26 3.44 -19.57 8.56
N GLU A 27 3.87 -19.18 7.36
CA GLU A 27 4.21 -17.80 7.02
C GLU A 27 3.31 -17.29 5.90
N VAL A 28 2.81 -16.06 6.02
CA VAL A 28 2.09 -15.39 4.93
C VAL A 28 3.07 -14.49 4.19
N ILE A 29 3.22 -14.74 2.89
CA ILE A 29 4.05 -13.95 1.99
C ILE A 29 3.12 -13.04 1.18
N VAL A 30 3.49 -11.76 1.10
CA VAL A 30 2.86 -10.79 0.20
C VAL A 30 3.74 -10.57 -1.02
N SER A 31 3.11 -10.37 -2.18
CA SER A 31 3.81 -9.97 -3.40
C SER A 31 2.93 -9.03 -4.21
N LEU A 32 3.52 -7.97 -4.76
CA LEU A 32 2.81 -7.12 -5.73
C LEU A 32 2.65 -7.90 -7.04
N VAL A 33 1.41 -8.11 -7.47
CA VAL A 33 1.09 -8.85 -8.70
C VAL A 33 0.69 -7.93 -9.84
N HIS A 34 0.26 -6.70 -9.53
CA HIS A 34 -0.08 -5.73 -10.54
C HIS A 34 0.30 -4.32 -10.11
N CYS A 35 1.05 -3.65 -10.98
CA CYS A 35 1.22 -2.20 -11.01
C CYS A 35 0.51 -1.70 -12.29
N PRO A 36 -0.32 -0.65 -12.23
CA PRO A 36 -1.04 -0.12 -13.40
C PRO A 36 -0.13 0.50 -14.49
N GLU A 37 1.20 0.56 -14.25
CA GLU A 37 2.23 1.17 -15.10
C GLU A 37 2.05 2.69 -15.31
N LYS A 38 3.13 3.48 -15.24
CA LYS A 38 3.13 4.96 -15.44
C LYS A 38 2.20 5.76 -14.50
N GLY A 39 2.19 5.41 -13.22
CA GLY A 39 1.42 6.10 -12.17
C GLY A 39 2.26 6.99 -11.25
N LYS A 40 1.63 7.54 -10.20
CA LYS A 40 2.32 8.25 -9.11
C LYS A 40 3.33 7.37 -8.34
N CYS A 41 3.30 6.06 -8.58
CA CYS A 41 4.21 5.07 -8.01
C CYS A 41 5.61 5.06 -8.63
N GLU A 42 5.81 5.70 -9.80
CA GLU A 42 7.13 5.85 -10.42
C GLU A 42 7.88 7.02 -9.77
N VAL A 43 9.03 6.71 -9.17
CA VAL A 43 9.93 7.69 -8.54
C VAL A 43 11.33 7.53 -9.12
N ARG A 44 12.24 8.45 -8.81
CA ARG A 44 13.56 8.50 -9.44
C ARG A 44 14.36 7.20 -9.23
N GLU A 45 14.21 6.55 -8.09
CA GLU A 45 14.99 5.39 -7.65
C GLU A 45 14.36 4.06 -8.08
N THR A 46 13.08 4.02 -8.46
CA THR A 46 12.37 2.79 -8.84
C THR A 46 11.13 3.05 -9.70
N ASN A 47 10.89 2.15 -10.65
CA ASN A 47 9.72 2.19 -11.54
C ASN A 47 8.38 1.97 -10.79
N CYS A 48 8.43 1.38 -9.60
CA CYS A 48 7.26 1.22 -8.75
C CYS A 48 7.70 1.17 -7.28
N VAL A 49 7.44 2.25 -6.55
CA VAL A 49 7.75 2.36 -5.13
C VAL A 49 6.97 1.35 -4.30
N VAL A 50 5.72 1.06 -4.68
CA VAL A 50 4.88 0.06 -4.03
C VAL A 50 5.54 -1.33 -4.09
N LYS A 51 6.03 -1.72 -5.28
CA LYS A 51 6.75 -2.98 -5.47
C LYS A 51 8.03 -3.02 -4.65
N TYR A 52 8.83 -1.96 -4.68
CA TYR A 52 10.09 -1.88 -3.96
C TYR A 52 9.89 -2.14 -2.46
N PHE A 53 8.94 -1.45 -1.82
CA PHE A 53 8.69 -1.63 -0.39
C PHE A 53 8.05 -2.98 -0.05
N ILE A 54 7.10 -3.48 -0.85
CA ILE A 54 6.50 -4.81 -0.61
C ILE A 54 7.55 -5.92 -0.74
N ASP A 55 8.41 -5.86 -1.75
CA ASP A 55 9.46 -6.88 -1.94
C ASP A 55 10.53 -6.81 -0.82
N THR A 56 10.72 -5.63 -0.21
CA THR A 56 11.74 -5.40 0.83
C THR A 56 11.23 -5.68 2.24
N PHE A 57 10.02 -5.25 2.58
CA PHE A 57 9.49 -5.24 3.95
C PHE A 57 8.20 -6.08 4.10
N GLY A 58 7.64 -6.59 3.01
CA GLY A 58 6.49 -7.48 3.04
C GLY A 58 5.26 -6.87 3.72
N LEU A 59 4.72 -7.62 4.69
CA LEU A 59 3.51 -7.24 5.42
C LEU A 59 3.74 -6.12 6.45
N GLU A 60 4.98 -5.71 6.73
CA GLU A 60 5.26 -4.59 7.64
C GLU A 60 4.76 -3.25 7.09
N CYS A 61 4.55 -3.16 5.76
CA CYS A 61 3.93 -2.00 5.12
C CYS A 61 2.40 -1.97 5.23
N ASN A 62 1.74 -3.07 5.63
CA ASN A 62 0.29 -3.13 5.75
C ASN A 62 -0.17 -2.39 7.01
N VAL A 63 -1.15 -1.49 6.86
CA VAL A 63 -1.74 -0.76 8.00
C VAL A 63 -3.23 -1.03 8.21
N GLY A 64 -3.82 -1.96 7.46
CA GLY A 64 -5.23 -2.33 7.61
C GLY A 64 -5.45 -3.82 7.84
N SER A 65 -6.70 -4.24 7.67
CA SER A 65 -7.14 -5.61 7.90
C SER A 65 -8.24 -6.02 6.93
N VAL A 66 -8.20 -7.27 6.48
CA VAL A 66 -9.24 -7.84 5.61
C VAL A 66 -9.25 -9.37 5.76
N TYR A 67 -10.38 -9.99 5.46
CA TYR A 67 -10.44 -11.44 5.23
C TYR A 67 -9.89 -11.79 3.85
N ILE A 68 -9.05 -12.82 3.77
CA ILE A 68 -8.48 -13.26 2.48
C ILE A 68 -9.53 -14.11 1.75
N ASN A 69 -10.23 -13.49 0.81
CA ASN A 69 -11.33 -14.12 0.06
C ASN A 69 -10.98 -14.44 -1.41
N SER A 70 -9.84 -13.98 -1.91
CA SER A 70 -9.38 -14.10 -3.30
C SER A 70 -7.86 -14.29 -3.39
N ALA A 71 -7.37 -14.68 -4.56
CA ALA A 71 -5.93 -14.81 -4.83
C ALA A 71 -5.20 -13.46 -4.95
N GLU A 72 -5.94 -12.41 -5.33
CA GLU A 72 -5.44 -11.04 -5.47
C GLU A 72 -6.42 -10.08 -4.80
N MET A 73 -5.90 -9.03 -4.18
CA MET A 73 -6.69 -7.95 -3.60
C MET A 73 -6.14 -6.60 -4.06
N GLU A 74 -7.05 -5.67 -4.31
CA GLU A 74 -6.70 -4.29 -4.62
C GLU A 74 -6.35 -3.54 -3.34
N ILE A 75 -5.34 -2.68 -3.42
CA ILE A 75 -4.82 -1.90 -2.31
C ILE A 75 -4.85 -0.42 -2.62
N ALA A 76 -5.10 0.38 -1.60
CA ALA A 76 -4.64 1.76 -1.59
C ALA A 76 -3.22 1.82 -1.02
N TRP A 77 -2.46 2.85 -1.40
CA TRP A 77 -1.12 3.07 -0.88
C TRP A 77 -0.83 4.56 -0.65
N ALA A 78 0.11 4.83 0.25
CA ALA A 78 0.63 6.18 0.50
C ALA A 78 2.14 6.09 0.75
N LEU A 79 2.89 7.02 0.16
CA LEU A 79 4.33 7.18 0.42
C LEU A 79 4.53 8.41 1.30
N MET A 80 5.25 8.24 2.41
CA MET A 80 5.63 9.31 3.32
C MET A 80 7.15 9.45 3.35
N GLY A 81 7.63 10.66 3.66
CA GLY A 81 9.05 10.98 3.67
C GLY A 81 9.51 11.68 2.39
N ASP A 82 10.82 11.61 2.12
CA ASP A 82 11.44 12.24 0.96
C ASP A 82 11.59 11.23 -0.18
N SER A 83 10.82 11.41 -1.26
CA SER A 83 10.86 10.51 -2.41
C SER A 83 12.17 10.55 -3.19
N PHE A 84 13.10 11.47 -2.89
CA PHE A 84 14.47 11.47 -3.41
C PHE A 84 15.44 10.58 -2.60
N ASP A 85 15.01 10.08 -1.44
CA ASP A 85 15.75 9.14 -0.61
C ASP A 85 14.81 8.07 -0.06
N LEU A 86 14.67 6.96 -0.79
CA LEU A 86 13.81 5.85 -0.39
C LEU A 86 14.15 5.27 0.99
N GLY A 87 15.39 5.43 1.46
CA GLY A 87 15.79 4.99 2.81
C GLY A 87 15.19 5.85 3.92
N ALA A 88 14.81 7.08 3.62
CA ALA A 88 14.09 7.99 4.50
C ALA A 88 12.56 7.95 4.31
N CYS A 89 12.07 7.05 3.45
CA CYS A 89 10.64 6.88 3.17
C CYS A 89 10.02 5.74 3.97
N GLN A 90 8.71 5.84 4.13
CA GLN A 90 7.85 4.75 4.56
C GLN A 90 6.68 4.62 3.59
N LEU A 91 6.42 3.39 3.13
CA LEU A 91 5.22 3.06 2.39
C LEU A 91 4.20 2.42 3.32
N TRP A 92 2.97 2.91 3.27
CA TRP A 92 1.81 2.21 3.78
C TRP A 92 0.94 1.71 2.63
N TRP A 93 0.41 0.50 2.79
CA TRP A 93 -0.69 0.02 1.96
C TRP A 93 -1.81 -0.53 2.84
N ILE A 94 -3.03 -0.50 2.30
CA ILE A 94 -4.24 -0.95 2.97
C ILE A 94 -5.17 -1.60 1.95
N PRO A 95 -5.77 -2.77 2.23
CA PRO A 95 -6.79 -3.33 1.37
C PRO A 95 -7.94 -2.35 1.16
N LEU A 96 -8.45 -2.21 -0.07
CA LEU A 96 -9.62 -1.36 -0.32
C LEU A 96 -10.88 -1.87 0.40
N GLU A 97 -10.92 -3.17 0.71
CA GLU A 97 -12.00 -3.83 1.45
C GLU A 97 -11.89 -3.68 2.98
N ASP A 98 -10.86 -3.00 3.51
CA ASP A 98 -10.81 -2.67 4.94
C ASP A 98 -12.01 -1.78 5.32
N GLU A 99 -12.81 -2.21 6.30
CA GLU A 99 -14.10 -1.59 6.63
C GLU A 99 -13.96 -0.11 7.02
N ALA A 100 -12.93 0.22 7.81
CA ALA A 100 -12.71 1.58 8.29
C ALA A 100 -12.20 2.47 7.14
N PHE A 101 -11.28 1.95 6.32
CA PHE A 101 -10.74 2.69 5.20
C PHE A 101 -11.77 2.91 4.09
N ALA A 102 -12.55 1.89 3.73
CA ALA A 102 -13.61 1.99 2.74
C ALA A 102 -14.65 3.04 3.15
N SER A 103 -15.09 3.02 4.41
CA SER A 103 -16.02 4.02 4.95
C SER A 103 -15.47 5.44 4.88
N TRP A 104 -14.18 5.62 5.15
CA TRP A 104 -13.50 6.92 5.04
C TRP A 104 -13.37 7.39 3.58
N LEU A 105 -13.08 6.47 2.65
CA LEU A 105 -12.93 6.76 1.23
C LEU A 105 -14.27 7.19 0.60
N ASP A 106 -15.36 6.49 0.95
CA ASP A 106 -16.72 6.84 0.52
C ASP A 106 -17.13 8.24 1.01
N ALA A 107 -16.79 8.57 2.26
CA ALA A 107 -17.06 9.88 2.84
C ALA A 107 -16.28 11.02 2.18
N LYS A 108 -15.10 10.74 1.59
CA LYS A 108 -14.31 11.74 0.83
C LYS A 108 -14.73 11.88 -0.64
N SER A 109 -15.40 10.86 -1.18
CA SER A 109 -15.85 10.82 -2.58
C SER A 109 -17.27 11.36 -2.79
N SER A 110 -17.99 11.66 -1.71
CA SER A 110 -19.35 12.21 -1.68
C SER A 110 -19.34 13.75 -1.57
#